data_AF-T1C3C0-F1
#
_entry.id   AF-T1C3C0-F1
#
_cell.length_a   1.000
_cell.length_b   1.000
_cell.length_c   1.000
_cell.angle_alpha   90.00
_cell.angle_beta   90.00
_cell.angle_gamma   90.00
#
_symmetry.space_group_name_H-M   'P 1'
#
loop_
_entity.id
_entity.type
_entity.pdbx_description
1 polymer ?
#
loop_
_entity_poly.entity_id
_entity_poly.type
_entity_poly.pdbx_seq_one_letter_code
_entity_poly.pdbx_strand_id
1 'polypeptide(L)'
;MHFSFRYTNSAGVRERLALGIFDADGKHGGVTLAEASAKAADLRKRYTSGARDLRIALAADDAADKARAEAVRIEREQVEAQQSATLGALCAAYAAQLRLRKRTSADKVERALQRHVCEPWPDLWNRPAADVSALELVEVLARLTHARKLREAAKVRSYLR
;
A
#
# COMPACT_ATOMS: atom_id res chain seq x y z
N MET A 1 24.70 -1.41 32.51
CA MET A 1 25.99 -1.15 31.82
C MET A 1 25.71 -1.00 30.34
N HIS A 2 26.34 -0.06 29.63
CA HIS A 2 26.11 0.15 28.19
C HIS A 2 27.37 -0.17 27.39
N PHE A 3 27.21 -0.90 26.29
CA PHE A 3 28.28 -1.05 25.32
C PHE A 3 28.31 0.13 24.37
N SER A 4 29.52 0.57 24.04
CA SER A 4 29.71 1.66 23.11
C SER A 4 30.99 1.47 22.30
N PHE A 5 30.95 1.95 21.07
CA PHE A 5 32.09 1.97 20.15
C PHE A 5 32.64 3.39 20.07
N ARG A 6 33.94 3.55 20.29
CA ARG A 6 34.62 4.86 20.22
C ARG A 6 35.41 4.97 18.92
N TYR A 7 35.29 6.09 18.23
CA TYR A 7 36.03 6.36 16.99
C TYR A 7 36.37 7.84 16.88
N THR A 8 37.34 8.17 16.01
CA THR A 8 37.69 9.56 15.69
C THR A 8 37.11 9.88 14.32
N ASN A 9 36.29 10.93 14.26
CA ASN A 9 35.65 11.37 13.02
C ASN A 9 36.65 12.10 12.09
N SER A 10 36.21 12.52 10.90
CA SER A 10 37.06 13.22 9.93
C SER A 10 37.58 14.57 10.44
N ALA A 11 36.85 15.22 11.36
CA ALA A 11 37.24 16.46 12.03
C ALA A 11 38.22 16.27 13.21
N GLY A 12 38.67 15.04 13.48
CA GLY A 12 39.58 14.74 14.59
C GLY A 12 38.90 14.65 15.97
N VAL A 13 37.58 14.72 16.02
CA VAL A 13 36.79 14.66 17.26
C VAL A 13 36.52 13.19 17.62
N ARG A 14 36.68 12.86 18.90
CA ARG A 14 36.36 11.53 19.44
C ARG A 14 34.88 11.41 19.72
N GLU A 15 34.20 10.55 18.98
CA GLU A 15 32.79 10.25 19.15
C GLU A 15 32.57 8.85 19.76
N ARG A 16 31.33 8.63 20.24
CA ARG A 16 30.89 7.37 20.82
C ARG A 16 29.55 6.96 20.19
N LEU A 17 29.49 5.76 19.64
CA LEU A 17 28.26 5.12 19.16
C LEU A 17 27.77 4.12 20.21
N ALA A 18 26.49 4.19 20.58
CA ALA A 18 25.90 3.21 21.48
C ALA A 18 25.66 1.89 20.73
N LEU A 19 26.12 0.77 21.29
CA LEU A 19 25.91 -0.57 20.74
C LEU A 19 24.71 -1.27 21.40
N GLY A 20 24.34 -0.82 22.59
CA GLY A 20 23.15 -1.23 23.34
C GLY A 20 23.41 -1.39 24.84
N ILE A 21 22.37 -1.76 25.59
CA ILE A 21 22.47 -2.06 27.03
C ILE A 21 23.01 -3.48 27.18
N PHE A 22 24.01 -3.69 28.03
CA PHE A 22 24.51 -5.03 28.31
C PHE A 22 23.45 -5.88 29.01
N ASP A 23 23.22 -7.07 28.47
CA ASP A 23 22.45 -8.15 29.08
C ASP A 23 23.22 -9.45 28.86
N ALA A 24 23.46 -10.21 29.94
CA ALA A 24 24.22 -11.45 29.86
C ALA A 24 23.48 -12.54 29.05
N ASP A 25 22.14 -12.54 29.11
CA ASP A 25 21.29 -13.54 28.48
C ASP A 25 20.65 -13.05 27.17
N GLY A 26 20.70 -11.74 26.89
CA GLY A 26 20.15 -11.12 25.68
C GLY A 26 18.61 -11.12 25.60
N LYS A 27 17.91 -11.39 26.71
CA LYS A 27 16.45 -11.62 26.72
C LYS A 27 15.62 -10.36 26.91
N HIS A 28 16.16 -9.34 27.57
CA HIS A 28 15.42 -8.13 27.93
C HIS A 28 15.61 -6.99 26.92
N GLY A 29 15.88 -7.32 25.65
CA GLY A 29 16.23 -6.33 24.63
C GLY A 29 17.62 -5.70 24.83
N GLY A 30 18.43 -6.28 25.71
CA GLY A 30 19.85 -5.96 25.83
C GLY A 30 20.69 -6.79 24.85
N VAL A 31 21.94 -6.37 24.69
CA VAL A 31 22.95 -7.03 23.86
C VAL A 31 23.92 -7.80 24.73
N THR A 32 24.21 -9.01 24.30
CA THR A 32 25.28 -9.82 24.88
C THR A 32 26.65 -9.24 24.54
N LEU A 33 27.68 -9.68 25.26
CA LEU A 33 29.06 -9.31 24.94
C LEU A 33 29.44 -9.74 23.51
N ALA A 34 29.05 -10.95 23.11
CA ALA A 34 29.35 -11.49 21.78
C ALA A 34 28.73 -10.63 20.66
N GLU A 35 27.47 -10.23 20.82
CA GLU A 35 26.77 -9.37 19.86
C GLU A 35 27.38 -7.96 19.81
N ALA A 36 27.74 -7.39 20.96
CA ALA A 36 28.41 -6.10 21.02
C ALA A 36 29.79 -6.15 20.35
N SER A 37 30.55 -7.23 20.55
CA SER A 37 31.83 -7.46 19.87
C SER A 37 31.67 -7.60 18.36
N ALA A 38 30.65 -8.32 17.88
CA ALA A 38 30.35 -8.43 16.45
C ALA A 38 30.00 -7.07 15.83
N LYS A 39 29.08 -6.31 16.46
CA LYS A 39 28.73 -4.94 16.01
C LYS A 39 29.95 -4.02 15.99
N ALA A 40 30.82 -4.12 16.99
CA ALA A 40 32.06 -3.34 17.02
C ALA A 40 33.04 -3.74 15.90
N ALA A 41 33.13 -5.02 15.55
CA ALA A 41 33.96 -5.49 14.44
C ALA A 41 33.47 -4.94 13.09
N ASP A 42 32.16 -4.93 12.87
CA ASP A 42 31.55 -4.35 11.66
C ASP A 42 31.82 -2.85 11.54
N LEU A 43 31.62 -2.09 12.64
CA LEU A 43 31.92 -0.66 12.67
C LEU A 43 33.41 -0.39 12.45
N ARG A 44 34.29 -1.22 13.02
CA ARG A 44 35.74 -1.13 12.79
C ARG A 44 36.07 -1.37 11.32
N LYS A 45 35.47 -2.39 10.68
CA LYS A 45 35.68 -2.69 9.26
C LYS A 45 35.27 -1.52 8.37
N ARG A 46 34.07 -0.96 8.59
CA ARG A 46 33.59 0.24 7.88
C ARG A 46 34.50 1.45 8.08
N TYR A 47 35.00 1.64 9.30
CA TYR A 47 35.94 2.72 9.61
C TYR A 47 37.26 2.56 8.87
N THR A 48 37.82 1.34 8.85
CA THR A 48 39.06 1.04 8.14
C THR A 48 38.91 1.08 6.62
N SER A 49 37.72 0.83 6.08
CA SER A 49 37.43 0.91 4.64
C SER A 49 37.17 2.33 4.14
N GLY A 50 37.25 3.34 5.00
CA GLY A 50 37.22 4.75 4.60
C GLY A 50 36.04 5.58 5.14
N ALA A 51 35.05 4.97 5.78
CA ALA A 51 33.94 5.71 6.39
C ALA A 51 34.38 6.33 7.73
N ARG A 52 35.01 7.51 7.68
CA ARG A 52 35.51 8.21 8.87
C ARG A 52 34.39 8.76 9.75
N ASP A 53 33.26 9.14 9.15
CA ASP A 53 32.09 9.69 9.84
C ASP A 53 30.99 8.64 9.97
N LEU A 54 31.24 7.61 10.81
CA LEU A 54 30.36 6.45 10.98
C LEU A 54 28.92 6.83 11.36
N ARG A 55 28.73 7.85 12.20
CA ARG A 55 27.39 8.29 12.62
C ARG A 55 26.57 8.83 11.44
N ILE A 56 27.21 9.56 10.52
CA ILE A 56 26.56 10.11 9.34
C ILE A 56 26.27 8.99 8.34
N ALA A 57 27.23 8.09 8.11
CA ALA A 57 27.07 6.96 7.20
C ALA A 57 25.91 6.04 7.62
N LEU A 58 25.83 5.68 8.90
CA LEU A 58 24.74 4.83 9.42
C LEU A 58 23.38 5.53 9.33
N ALA A 59 23.32 6.84 9.64
CA ALA A 59 22.08 7.60 9.51
C ALA A 59 21.61 7.71 8.05
N ALA A 60 22.54 7.80 7.08
CA ALA A 60 22.23 7.81 5.66
C ALA A 60 21.72 6.44 5.18
N ASP A 61 22.35 5.35 5.62
CA ASP A 61 21.89 3.97 5.36
C ASP A 61 20.45 3.78 5.88
N ASP A 62 20.20 4.13 7.15
CA ASP A 62 18.88 4.03 7.79
C ASP A 62 17.82 4.87 7.07
N ALA A 63 18.18 6.08 6.62
CA ALA A 63 17.28 6.95 5.89
C ALA A 63 16.93 6.36 4.50
N ALA A 64 17.91 5.78 3.82
CA ALA A 64 17.70 5.12 2.54
C ALA A 64 16.83 3.86 2.68
N ASP A 65 17.03 3.06 3.74
CA ASP A 65 16.19 1.90 4.05
C ASP A 65 14.74 2.32 4.36
N LYS A 66 14.56 3.36 5.17
CA LYS A 66 13.21 3.90 5.45
C LYS A 66 12.53 4.43 4.20
N ALA A 67 13.25 5.15 3.34
CA ALA A 67 12.70 5.64 2.09
C ALA A 67 12.27 4.50 1.16
N ARG A 68 13.08 3.42 1.07
CA ARG A 68 12.71 2.20 0.33
C ARG A 68 11.47 1.53 0.91
N ALA A 69 11.42 1.35 2.23
CA ALA A 69 10.28 0.74 2.91
C ALA A 69 9.00 1.56 2.71
N GLU A 70 9.09 2.88 2.79
CA GLU A 70 7.95 3.77 2.57
C GLU A 70 7.49 3.74 1.10
N ALA A 71 8.40 3.71 0.13
CA ALA A 71 8.05 3.55 -1.28
C ALA A 71 7.30 2.23 -1.55
N VAL A 72 7.76 1.12 -0.97
CA VAL A 72 7.08 -0.18 -1.08
C VAL A 72 5.70 -0.15 -0.40
N ARG A 73 5.56 0.55 0.73
CA ARG A 73 4.26 0.73 1.39
C ARG A 73 3.30 1.54 0.53
N ILE A 74 3.75 2.68 0.00
CA ILE A 74 2.94 3.53 -0.89
C ILE A 74 2.51 2.75 -2.13
N GLU A 75 3.41 1.99 -2.74
CA GLU A 75 3.08 1.15 -3.91
C GLU A 75 2.04 0.09 -3.58
N ARG A 76 2.17 -0.60 -2.43
CA ARG A 76 1.16 -1.56 -1.96
C ARG A 76 -0.19 -0.91 -1.68
N GLU A 77 -0.19 0.23 -1.00
CA GLU A 77 -1.41 1.00 -0.70
C GLU A 77 -2.09 1.47 -2.00
N GLN A 78 -1.31 1.86 -3.02
CA GLN A 78 -1.84 2.20 -4.35
C GLN A 78 -2.42 0.99 -5.08
N VAL A 79 -1.74 -0.16 -5.06
CA VAL A 79 -2.24 -1.40 -5.65
C VAL A 79 -3.53 -1.85 -4.96
N GLU A 80 -3.59 -1.82 -3.63
CA GLU A 80 -4.80 -2.14 -2.86
C GLU A 80 -5.94 -1.16 -3.15
N ALA A 81 -5.65 0.13 -3.27
CA ALA A 81 -6.63 1.14 -3.65
C ALA A 81 -7.17 0.92 -5.08
N GLN A 82 -6.30 0.57 -6.04
CA GLN A 82 -6.72 0.23 -7.40
C GLN A 82 -7.53 -1.06 -7.46
N GLN A 83 -7.13 -2.09 -6.72
CA GLN A 83 -7.84 -3.37 -6.64
C GLN A 83 -9.20 -3.23 -5.97
N SER A 84 -9.36 -2.29 -5.04
CA SER A 84 -10.65 -1.99 -4.39
C SER A 84 -11.51 -0.99 -5.17
N ALA A 85 -10.94 -0.20 -6.08
CA ALA A 85 -11.63 0.73 -6.96
C ALA A 85 -12.18 0.05 -8.24
N THR A 86 -12.92 -1.05 -8.07
CA THR A 86 -13.54 -1.77 -9.19
C THR A 86 -14.80 -1.08 -9.72
N LEU A 87 -15.24 -1.46 -10.93
CA LEU A 87 -16.54 -1.02 -11.46
C LEU A 87 -17.68 -1.33 -10.49
N GLY A 88 -17.66 -2.53 -9.90
CA GLY A 88 -18.63 -2.97 -8.91
C GLY A 88 -18.62 -2.12 -7.64
N ALA A 89 -17.43 -1.76 -7.14
CA ALA A 89 -17.28 -0.87 -5.99
C ALA A 89 -17.87 0.52 -6.27
N LEU A 90 -17.62 1.09 -7.46
CA LEU A 90 -18.23 2.37 -7.87
C LEU A 90 -19.75 2.27 -7.98
N CYS A 91 -20.27 1.21 -8.58
CA CYS A 91 -21.70 0.96 -8.71
C CYS A 91 -22.38 0.84 -7.33
N ALA A 92 -21.76 0.10 -6.40
CA ALA A 92 -22.24 -0.04 -5.03
C ALA A 92 -22.18 1.29 -4.27
N ALA A 93 -21.09 2.05 -4.42
CA ALA A 93 -20.94 3.38 -3.80
C ALA A 93 -22.01 4.37 -4.31
N TYR A 94 -22.33 4.33 -5.60
CA TYR A 94 -23.42 5.13 -6.17
C TYR A 94 -24.78 4.79 -5.55
N ALA A 95 -25.11 3.49 -5.43
CA ALA A 95 -26.33 3.06 -4.77
C ALA A 95 -26.36 3.48 -3.28
N ALA A 96 -25.24 3.32 -2.56
CA ALA A 96 -25.11 3.76 -1.18
C ALA A 96 -25.28 5.28 -1.03
N GLN A 97 -24.73 6.08 -1.94
CA GLN A 97 -24.91 7.53 -1.97
C GLN A 97 -26.39 7.91 -2.16
N LEU A 98 -27.14 7.20 -3.01
CA LEU A 98 -28.57 7.41 -3.18
C LEU A 98 -29.36 7.07 -1.90
N ARG A 99 -28.97 6.00 -1.18
CA ARG A 99 -29.56 5.66 0.13
C ARG A 99 -29.31 6.73 1.18
N LEU A 100 -28.08 7.23 1.25
CA LEU A 100 -27.72 8.32 2.17
C LEU A 100 -28.56 9.58 1.91
N ARG A 101 -28.86 9.85 0.63
CA ARG A 101 -29.77 10.93 0.20
C ARG A 101 -31.25 10.59 0.33
N LYS A 102 -31.61 9.47 0.97
CA LYS A 102 -32.99 8.97 1.16
C LYS A 102 -33.79 8.89 -0.14
N ARG A 103 -33.13 8.58 -1.26
CA ARG A 103 -33.81 8.40 -2.56
C ARG A 103 -34.44 7.01 -2.61
N THR A 104 -35.74 6.96 -2.86
CA THR A 104 -36.51 5.70 -3.01
C THR A 104 -36.07 4.85 -4.19
N SER A 105 -35.28 5.40 -5.11
CA SER A 105 -34.73 4.68 -6.26
C SER A 105 -33.50 3.84 -5.92
N ALA A 106 -32.86 4.03 -4.76
CA ALA A 106 -31.56 3.42 -4.46
C ALA A 106 -31.58 1.88 -4.58
N ASP A 107 -32.57 1.22 -3.96
CA ASP A 107 -32.70 -0.24 -4.02
C ASP A 107 -33.01 -0.74 -5.44
N LYS A 108 -33.74 0.06 -6.23
CA LYS A 108 -34.03 -0.28 -7.64
C LYS A 108 -32.78 -0.19 -8.50
N VAL A 109 -31.95 0.84 -8.27
CA VAL A 109 -30.67 1.04 -8.96
C VAL A 109 -29.73 -0.12 -8.65
N GLU A 110 -29.53 -0.44 -7.37
CA GLU A 110 -28.64 -1.53 -6.96
C GLU A 110 -29.08 -2.87 -7.56
N ARG A 111 -30.37 -3.22 -7.45
CA ARG A 111 -30.90 -4.46 -8.03
C ARG A 111 -30.76 -4.52 -9.56
N ALA A 112 -30.90 -3.38 -10.24
CA ALA A 112 -30.71 -3.31 -11.69
C ALA A 112 -29.24 -3.54 -12.07
N LEU A 113 -28.31 -2.91 -11.34
CA LEU A 113 -26.87 -3.08 -11.55
C LEU A 113 -26.42 -4.51 -11.24
N GLN A 114 -26.94 -5.12 -10.17
CA GLN A 114 -26.65 -6.52 -9.85
C GLN A 114 -27.10 -7.46 -10.96
N ARG A 115 -28.38 -7.37 -11.37
CA ARG A 115 -28.97 -8.29 -12.35
C ARG A 115 -28.38 -8.15 -13.76
N HIS A 116 -27.97 -6.95 -14.14
CA HIS A 116 -27.62 -6.65 -15.52
C HIS A 116 -26.13 -6.44 -15.76
N VAL A 117 -25.37 -6.16 -14.71
CA VAL A 117 -23.91 -5.95 -14.80
C VAL A 117 -23.17 -7.00 -13.96
N CYS A 118 -23.45 -7.09 -12.65
CA CYS A 118 -22.73 -8.00 -11.75
C CYS A 118 -22.90 -9.48 -12.12
N GLU A 119 -24.13 -9.99 -12.11
CA GLU A 119 -24.44 -11.41 -12.35
C GLU A 119 -24.01 -11.89 -13.75
N PRO A 120 -24.24 -11.13 -14.84
CA PRO A 120 -23.91 -11.62 -16.17
C PRO A 120 -22.47 -11.31 -16.62
N TRP A 121 -21.76 -10.41 -15.91
CA TRP A 121 -20.41 -9.95 -16.27
C TRP A 121 -19.52 -9.84 -15.01
N PRO A 122 -19.28 -10.96 -14.28
CA PRO A 122 -18.50 -10.92 -13.04
C PRO A 122 -17.07 -10.42 -13.25
N ASP A 123 -16.45 -10.74 -14.39
CA ASP A 123 -15.09 -10.28 -14.73
C ASP A 123 -15.05 -8.76 -14.93
N LEU A 124 -16.07 -8.18 -15.56
CA LEU A 124 -16.18 -6.74 -15.75
C LEU A 124 -16.50 -6.02 -14.43
N TRP A 125 -17.34 -6.64 -13.59
CA TRP A 125 -17.72 -6.11 -12.27
C TRP A 125 -16.54 -6.01 -11.30
N ASN A 126 -15.65 -7.00 -11.31
CA ASN A 126 -14.48 -7.05 -10.42
C ASN A 126 -13.24 -6.37 -11.00
N ARG A 127 -13.31 -5.86 -12.24
CA ARG A 127 -12.18 -5.16 -12.87
C ARG A 127 -11.99 -3.77 -12.27
N PRO A 128 -10.74 -3.29 -12.09
CA PRO A 128 -10.48 -1.89 -11.78
C PRO A 128 -11.23 -0.96 -12.73
N ALA A 129 -11.92 0.04 -12.19
CA ALA A 129 -12.77 0.93 -13.00
C ALA A 129 -11.97 1.71 -14.05
N ALA A 130 -10.68 1.94 -13.80
CA ALA A 130 -9.76 2.58 -14.75
C ALA A 130 -9.50 1.73 -16.01
N ASP A 131 -9.64 0.40 -15.90
CA ASP A 131 -9.39 -0.54 -16.99
C ASP A 131 -10.68 -0.95 -17.72
N VAL A 132 -11.83 -0.42 -17.32
CA VAL A 132 -13.12 -0.68 -17.98
C VAL A 132 -13.30 0.26 -19.15
N SER A 133 -13.45 -0.30 -20.35
CA SER A 133 -13.64 0.49 -21.57
C SER A 133 -15.11 0.82 -21.83
N ALA A 134 -15.35 1.92 -22.56
CA ALA A 134 -16.70 2.28 -22.99
C ALA A 134 -17.33 1.24 -23.94
N LEU A 135 -16.52 0.54 -24.74
CA LEU A 135 -16.97 -0.53 -25.64
C LEU A 135 -17.57 -1.70 -24.84
N GLU A 136 -16.92 -2.12 -23.76
CA GLU A 136 -17.43 -3.20 -22.89
C GLU A 136 -18.75 -2.80 -22.21
N LEU A 137 -18.90 -1.53 -21.81
CA LEU A 137 -20.17 -1.03 -21.30
C LEU A 137 -21.28 -1.02 -22.37
N VAL A 138 -20.93 -0.77 -23.64
CA VAL A 138 -21.89 -0.89 -24.75
C VAL A 138 -22.35 -2.34 -24.93
N GLU A 139 -21.48 -3.34 -24.74
CA GLU A 139 -21.85 -4.76 -24.82
C GLU A 139 -22.86 -5.16 -23.73
N VAL A 140 -22.69 -4.64 -22.51
CA VAL A 140 -23.67 -4.80 -21.43
C VAL A 140 -25.05 -4.30 -21.86
N LEU A 141 -25.11 -3.14 -22.52
CA LEU A 141 -26.35 -2.56 -23.03
C LEU A 141 -26.89 -3.34 -24.24
N ALA A 142 -26.02 -3.80 -25.13
CA ALA A 142 -26.39 -4.58 -26.31
C ALA A 142 -27.09 -5.88 -25.91
N ARG A 143 -26.63 -6.57 -24.87
CA ARG A 143 -27.31 -7.75 -24.32
C ARG A 143 -28.77 -7.47 -23.96
N LEU A 144 -29.05 -6.31 -23.34
CA LEU A 144 -30.41 -5.92 -22.96
C LEU A 144 -31.25 -5.54 -24.17
N THR A 145 -30.67 -4.88 -25.18
CA THR A 145 -31.40 -4.52 -26.41
C THR A 145 -31.73 -5.76 -27.25
N HIS A 146 -30.81 -6.72 -27.38
CA HIS A 146 -31.05 -8.02 -28.01
C HIS A 146 -32.15 -8.81 -27.30
N ALA A 147 -32.21 -8.75 -25.97
CA ALA A 147 -33.29 -9.33 -25.17
C ALA A 147 -34.61 -8.53 -25.23
N ARG A 148 -34.72 -7.51 -26.11
CA ARG A 148 -35.87 -6.60 -26.26
C ARG A 148 -36.21 -5.79 -24.98
N LYS A 149 -35.29 -5.66 -24.03
CA LYS A 149 -35.45 -4.92 -22.76
C LYS A 149 -34.98 -3.46 -22.88
N LEU A 150 -35.51 -2.73 -23.87
CA LEU A 150 -35.03 -1.38 -24.23
C LEU A 150 -35.11 -0.36 -23.08
N ARG A 151 -36.20 -0.41 -22.29
CA ARG A 151 -36.38 0.48 -21.14
C ARG A 151 -35.37 0.21 -20.03
N GLU A 152 -35.06 -1.06 -19.76
CA GLU A 152 -34.05 -1.41 -18.77
C GLU A 152 -32.65 -1.05 -19.26
N ALA A 153 -32.35 -1.24 -20.55
CA ALA A 153 -31.09 -0.77 -21.14
C ALA A 153 -30.90 0.75 -20.95
N ALA A 154 -31.94 1.55 -21.18
CA ALA A 154 -31.87 3.00 -20.98
C ALA A 154 -31.60 3.38 -19.51
N LYS A 155 -32.17 2.65 -18.54
CA LYS A 155 -31.92 2.88 -17.11
C LYS A 155 -30.48 2.50 -16.73
N VAL A 156 -30.03 1.31 -17.10
CA VAL A 156 -28.67 0.84 -16.82
C VAL A 156 -27.64 1.80 -17.40
N ARG A 157 -27.84 2.26 -18.65
CA ARG A 157 -27.00 3.30 -19.25
C ARG A 157 -26.96 4.59 -18.42
N SER A 158 -28.10 5.01 -17.87
CA SER A 158 -28.17 6.20 -17.03
C SER A 158 -27.44 6.05 -15.70
N TYR A 159 -27.29 4.84 -15.19
CA TYR A 159 -26.59 4.58 -13.92
C TYR A 159 -25.07 4.46 -14.10
N LEU A 160 -24.63 4.07 -15.30
CA LEU A 160 -23.22 3.88 -15.66
C LEU A 160 -22.58 5.13 -16.30
N ARG A 161 -23.31 6.26 -16.33
CA ARG A 161 -22.83 7.53 -16.85
C ARG A 161 -22.27 8.39 -15.72
#